data_AF-A0A0A6D3V5-F1
#
_entry.id   AF-A0A0A6D3V5-F1
#
_cell.length_a   1.000
_cell.length_b   1.000
_cell.length_c   1.000
_cell.angle_alpha   90.00
_cell.angle_beta   90.00
_cell.angle_gamma   90.00
#
_symmetry.space_group_name_H-M   'P 1'
#
loop_
_entity.id
_entity.type
_entity.pdbx_description
1 polymer ?
#
loop_
_entity_poly.entity_id
_entity_poly.type
_entity_poly.pdbx_seq_one_letter_code
_entity_poly.pdbx_strand_id
1 'polypeptide(L)'
;NGMSAGNTLAEAQVQCLSEIFERAVKREILEGEMALPDVPQAVLEKYPSILAGIKGLEEQGFPVLVKDASLGGEFPVMCVTLMNPRTGGVFASFGAHPSLEVALERSLTELLQGRSFEGLNDLPQPTFSGQAVTEPNNFVEHFIDSSGVVSWRFFSAKPDFEFVEWDFSGQGENSNAEEAATLFGILEDMGKEVYMAVYEHIGAKACRILVPDYSEIYPVEDLIWDNTNKALQFRADILNLHNLSKVGLRNLAQGLENSEQDDYTEITTLIGVEFDDNTPWGKLTILELRLLICLALQKYEQAKDLVEAFLQYNDNTVERGLFYQAVNVVLEMELDEDLELEDYEANFRRMFGDERMDAAIGSVNGSVRFYGLTPTSMKLEGLDRHLRLIESYKKLHSARANVTASSH
;
A
#
# COMPACT_ATOMS: atom_id res chain seq x y z
N ASN A 1 -1.65 -11.73 1.66
CA ASN A 1 -1.02 -12.80 2.45
C ASN A 1 -1.97 -13.97 2.57
N GLY A 2 -1.42 -15.18 2.41
CA GLY A 2 -2.12 -16.45 2.54
C GLY A 2 -3.27 -16.63 1.54
N MET A 3 -3.12 -16.21 0.28
CA MET A 3 -4.11 -16.45 -0.76
C MET A 3 -3.45 -17.03 -2.01
N SER A 4 -4.02 -18.08 -2.58
CA SER A 4 -3.55 -18.58 -3.87
C SER A 4 -4.64 -19.31 -4.65
N ALA A 5 -4.43 -19.45 -5.95
CA ALA A 5 -5.20 -20.28 -6.86
C ALA A 5 -4.26 -21.21 -7.63
N GLY A 6 -4.76 -22.39 -8.00
CA GLY A 6 -3.99 -23.40 -8.73
C GLY A 6 -4.88 -24.29 -9.57
N ASN A 7 -4.25 -25.13 -10.39
CA ASN A 7 -4.97 -26.14 -11.18
C ASN A 7 -5.55 -27.22 -10.26
N THR A 8 -4.86 -27.51 -9.16
CA THR A 8 -5.32 -28.39 -8.09
C THR A 8 -5.37 -27.65 -6.75
N LEU A 9 -6.09 -28.21 -5.77
CA LEU A 9 -6.10 -27.64 -4.42
C LEU A 9 -4.72 -27.74 -3.77
N ALA A 10 -4.01 -28.86 -3.97
CA ALA A 10 -2.67 -29.06 -3.44
C ALA A 10 -1.69 -28.02 -3.96
N GLU A 11 -1.73 -27.71 -5.26
CA GLU A 11 -0.93 -26.64 -5.86
C GLU A 11 -1.25 -25.27 -5.24
N ALA A 12 -2.54 -24.93 -5.07
CA ALA A 12 -2.94 -23.70 -4.40
C ALA A 12 -2.46 -23.66 -2.94
N GLN A 13 -2.49 -24.79 -2.22
CA GLN A 13 -2.00 -24.91 -0.85
C GLN A 13 -0.50 -24.69 -0.77
N VAL A 14 0.29 -25.34 -1.63
CA VAL A 14 1.76 -25.16 -1.69
C VAL A 14 2.12 -23.69 -1.88
N GLN A 15 1.51 -23.03 -2.87
CA GLN A 15 1.77 -21.62 -3.14
C GLN A 15 1.33 -20.72 -1.96
N CYS A 16 0.17 -21.00 -1.37
CA CYS A 16 -0.35 -20.23 -0.25
C CYS A 16 0.52 -20.36 1.02
N LEU A 17 0.97 -21.58 1.34
CA LEU A 17 1.85 -21.85 2.47
C LEU A 17 3.24 -21.26 2.24
N SER A 18 3.77 -21.40 1.02
CA SER A 18 5.04 -20.76 0.63
C SER A 18 4.95 -19.24 0.82
N GLU A 19 3.88 -18.60 0.35
CA GLU A 19 3.63 -17.17 0.57
C GLU A 19 3.61 -16.82 2.08
N ILE A 20 2.99 -17.64 2.93
CA ILE A 20 2.99 -17.41 4.39
C ILE A 20 4.41 -17.50 4.96
N PHE A 21 5.19 -18.53 4.61
CA PHE A 21 6.58 -18.66 5.05
C PHE A 21 7.44 -17.50 4.55
N GLU A 22 7.31 -17.11 3.29
CA GLU A 22 8.01 -15.97 2.70
C GLU A 22 7.85 -14.71 3.54
N ARG A 23 6.61 -14.32 3.87
CA ARG A 23 6.36 -13.11 4.67
C ARG A 23 6.82 -13.26 6.13
N ALA A 24 6.52 -14.39 6.76
CA ALA A 24 6.82 -14.59 8.16
C ALA A 24 8.34 -14.65 8.42
N VAL A 25 9.06 -15.39 7.58
CA VAL A 25 10.53 -15.51 7.64
C VAL A 25 11.19 -14.21 7.20
N LYS A 26 10.66 -13.50 6.20
CA LYS A 26 11.10 -12.13 5.87
C LYS A 26 11.01 -11.22 7.09
N ARG A 27 9.88 -11.21 7.80
CA ARG A 27 9.70 -10.40 9.03
C ARG A 27 10.76 -10.76 10.07
N GLU A 28 10.90 -12.05 10.38
CA GLU A 28 11.82 -12.55 11.40
C GLU A 28 13.28 -12.16 11.09
N ILE A 29 13.70 -12.32 9.83
CA ILE A 29 15.05 -11.97 9.39
C ILE A 29 15.31 -10.47 9.50
N LEU A 30 14.36 -9.65 9.02
CA LEU A 30 14.53 -8.20 9.00
C LEU A 30 14.48 -7.60 10.41
N GLU A 31 13.46 -7.94 11.22
CA GLU A 31 13.32 -7.47 12.59
C GLU A 31 14.43 -8.00 13.51
N GLY A 32 14.88 -9.23 13.29
CA GLY A 32 16.01 -9.84 13.99
C GLY A 32 17.38 -9.32 13.55
N GLU A 33 17.43 -8.45 12.53
CA GLU A 33 18.64 -7.93 11.91
C GLU A 33 19.64 -9.04 11.50
N MET A 34 19.13 -10.21 11.09
CA MET A 34 19.91 -11.44 10.94
C MET A 34 20.83 -11.40 9.72
N ALA A 35 22.06 -11.87 9.89
CA ALA A 35 23.03 -12.03 8.81
C ALA A 35 22.92 -13.42 8.18
N LEU A 36 22.44 -13.48 6.94
CA LEU A 36 22.22 -14.75 6.24
C LEU A 36 23.49 -15.27 5.54
N PRO A 37 23.68 -16.61 5.45
CA PRO A 37 24.77 -17.20 4.68
C PRO A 37 24.59 -16.99 3.16
N ASP A 38 25.69 -16.74 2.46
CA ASP A 38 25.71 -16.66 1.00
C ASP A 38 25.48 -18.04 0.38
N VAL A 39 24.73 -18.08 -0.73
CA VAL A 39 24.63 -19.29 -1.55
C VAL A 39 25.95 -19.51 -2.28
N PRO A 40 26.62 -20.67 -2.12
CA PRO A 40 27.88 -20.93 -2.79
C PRO A 40 27.75 -20.88 -4.31
N GLN A 41 28.77 -20.33 -4.98
CA GLN A 41 28.79 -20.23 -6.45
C GLN A 41 28.54 -21.57 -7.15
N ALA A 42 29.06 -22.68 -6.61
CA ALA A 42 28.86 -24.02 -7.14
C ALA A 42 27.40 -24.50 -7.11
N VAL A 43 26.57 -23.94 -6.22
CA VAL A 43 25.12 -24.20 -6.19
C VAL A 43 24.43 -23.34 -7.25
N LEU A 44 24.78 -22.05 -7.35
CA LEU A 44 24.21 -21.16 -8.38
C LEU A 44 24.52 -21.63 -9.81
N GLU A 45 25.67 -22.25 -10.04
CA GLU A 45 26.05 -22.84 -11.33
C GLU A 45 25.13 -23.97 -11.80
N LYS A 46 24.35 -24.58 -10.89
CA LYS A 46 23.30 -25.56 -11.24
C LYS A 46 22.11 -24.91 -11.95
N TYR A 47 21.92 -23.60 -11.80
CA TYR A 47 20.77 -22.83 -12.30
C TYR A 47 21.22 -21.73 -13.28
N PRO A 48 21.66 -22.10 -14.49
CA PRO A 48 22.32 -21.16 -15.41
C PRO A 48 21.43 -19.99 -15.87
N SER A 49 20.11 -20.19 -15.95
CA SER A 49 19.17 -19.12 -16.31
C SER A 49 19.10 -18.04 -15.22
N ILE A 50 18.97 -18.46 -13.96
CA ILE A 50 18.95 -17.57 -12.79
C ILE A 50 20.31 -16.85 -12.67
N LEU A 51 21.42 -17.59 -12.80
CA LEU A 51 22.76 -17.01 -12.74
C LEU A 51 23.01 -15.99 -13.84
N ALA A 52 22.47 -16.20 -15.05
CA ALA A 52 22.53 -15.21 -16.12
C ALA A 52 21.73 -13.95 -15.79
N GLY A 53 20.55 -14.08 -15.19
CA GLY A 53 19.76 -12.94 -14.70
C GLY A 53 20.50 -12.10 -13.67
N ILE A 54 21.13 -12.76 -12.69
CA ILE A 54 21.96 -12.10 -11.66
C ILE A 54 23.11 -11.33 -12.31
N LYS A 55 23.89 -11.97 -13.19
CA LYS A 55 25.01 -11.33 -13.90
C LYS A 55 24.54 -10.13 -14.74
N GLY A 56 23.38 -10.22 -15.37
CA GLY A 56 22.79 -9.12 -16.12
C GLY A 56 22.50 -7.88 -15.28
N LEU A 57 22.15 -8.05 -13.99
CA LEU A 57 21.98 -6.93 -13.05
C LEU A 57 23.35 -6.35 -12.62
N GLU A 58 24.32 -7.22 -12.33
CA GLU A 58 25.67 -6.81 -11.95
C GLU A 58 26.38 -6.04 -13.08
N GLU A 59 26.21 -6.48 -14.33
CA GLU A 59 26.73 -5.80 -15.53
C GLU A 59 26.13 -4.39 -15.71
N GLN A 60 24.92 -4.16 -15.20
CA GLN A 60 24.28 -2.84 -15.16
C GLN A 60 24.69 -1.99 -13.96
N GLY A 61 25.61 -2.49 -13.13
CA GLY A 61 26.16 -1.78 -11.98
C GLY A 61 25.35 -1.95 -10.69
N PHE A 62 24.50 -2.98 -10.60
CA PHE A 62 23.75 -3.33 -9.39
C PHE A 62 24.32 -4.61 -8.78
N PRO A 63 25.16 -4.53 -7.72
CA PRO A 63 25.60 -5.72 -7.00
C PRO A 63 24.40 -6.49 -6.45
N VAL A 64 24.44 -7.82 -6.56
CA VAL A 64 23.39 -8.71 -6.09
C VAL A 64 23.96 -9.67 -5.05
N LEU A 65 23.28 -9.80 -3.92
CA LEU A 65 23.56 -10.82 -2.92
C LEU A 65 22.49 -11.90 -2.99
N VAL A 66 22.91 -13.15 -3.03
CA VAL A 66 22.01 -14.31 -2.98
C VAL A 66 22.27 -15.04 -1.67
N LYS A 67 21.24 -15.06 -0.82
CA LYS A 67 21.29 -15.55 0.55
C LYS A 67 20.32 -16.70 0.74
N ASP A 68 20.76 -17.71 1.48
CA ASP A 68 19.88 -18.75 2.01
C ASP A 68 19.14 -18.21 3.23
N ALA A 69 17.81 -18.11 3.11
CA ALA A 69 16.92 -17.56 4.13
C ALA A 69 16.16 -18.67 4.87
N SER A 70 16.62 -19.92 4.79
CA SER A 70 15.97 -21.07 5.43
C SER A 70 16.13 -21.14 6.94
N LEU A 71 16.93 -20.25 7.53
CA LEU A 71 17.27 -20.25 8.97
C LEU A 71 17.85 -21.60 9.43
N GLY A 72 18.82 -22.12 8.68
CA GLY A 72 19.46 -23.41 8.98
C GLY A 72 18.72 -24.62 8.40
N GLY A 73 17.97 -24.44 7.32
CA GLY A 73 17.23 -25.50 6.64
C GLY A 73 15.84 -25.77 7.20
N GLU A 74 15.31 -24.90 8.06
CA GLU A 74 13.98 -25.05 8.67
C GLU A 74 12.86 -24.60 7.72
N PHE A 75 13.11 -23.58 6.90
CA PHE A 75 12.10 -22.96 6.04
C PHE A 75 12.49 -22.96 4.55
N PRO A 76 11.53 -23.09 3.62
CA PRO A 76 11.78 -23.14 2.19
C PRO A 76 11.88 -21.73 1.57
N VAL A 77 12.78 -20.87 2.10
CA VAL A 77 12.85 -19.44 1.76
C VAL A 77 14.23 -19.04 1.25
N MET A 78 14.26 -18.25 0.19
CA MET A 78 15.45 -17.63 -0.38
C MET A 78 15.35 -16.11 -0.27
N CYS A 79 16.51 -15.43 -0.24
CA CYS A 79 16.58 -13.98 -0.33
C CYS A 79 17.55 -13.54 -1.43
N VAL A 80 17.10 -12.64 -2.30
CA VAL A 80 17.94 -11.97 -3.30
C VAL A 80 17.89 -10.48 -3.01
N THR A 81 19.04 -9.89 -2.71
CA THR A 81 19.15 -8.46 -2.40
C THR A 81 19.91 -7.72 -3.48
N LEU A 82 19.30 -6.69 -4.04
CA LEU A 82 19.94 -5.76 -4.96
C LEU A 82 20.46 -4.54 -4.19
N MET A 83 21.69 -4.12 -4.51
CA MET A 83 22.28 -2.88 -4.04
C MET A 83 22.37 -1.87 -5.19
N ASN A 84 22.08 -0.59 -4.92
CA ASN A 84 22.27 0.49 -5.87
C ASN A 84 23.42 1.41 -5.42
N PRO A 85 24.66 1.22 -5.94
CA PRO A 85 25.82 2.03 -5.56
C PRO A 85 25.68 3.52 -5.91
N ARG A 86 24.73 3.89 -6.77
CA ARG A 86 24.50 5.28 -7.18
C ARG A 86 23.74 6.09 -6.14
N THR A 87 22.85 5.45 -5.39
CA THR A 87 21.99 6.11 -4.38
C THR A 87 22.24 5.63 -2.96
N GLY A 88 22.95 4.50 -2.80
CA GLY A 88 23.15 3.82 -1.52
C GLY A 88 21.93 3.01 -1.07
N GLY A 89 20.88 2.93 -1.90
CA GLY A 89 19.67 2.19 -1.60
C GLY A 89 19.81 0.68 -1.79
N VAL A 90 19.00 -0.10 -1.08
CA VAL A 90 18.95 -1.56 -1.18
C VAL A 90 17.53 -2.08 -1.33
N PHE A 91 17.40 -3.27 -1.91
CA PHE A 91 16.13 -3.94 -2.09
C PHE A 91 16.26 -5.43 -1.79
N ALA A 92 15.75 -5.88 -0.64
CA ALA A 92 15.78 -7.28 -0.23
C ALA A 92 14.47 -7.96 -0.64
N SER A 93 14.52 -8.76 -1.69
CA SER A 93 13.41 -9.59 -2.15
C SER A 93 13.51 -10.99 -1.56
N PHE A 94 12.37 -11.56 -1.17
CA PHE A 94 12.26 -12.88 -0.57
C PHE A 94 11.30 -13.70 -1.40
N GLY A 95 11.62 -14.97 -1.61
CA GLY A 95 10.78 -15.89 -2.35
C GLY A 95 10.79 -17.24 -1.66
N ALA A 96 9.62 -17.87 -1.60
CA ALA A 96 9.48 -19.20 -1.02
C ALA A 96 8.88 -20.19 -2.00
N HIS A 97 9.35 -21.43 -1.93
CA HIS A 97 8.82 -22.60 -2.61
C HIS A 97 9.51 -23.86 -2.08
N PRO A 98 8.85 -25.04 -2.01
CA PRO A 98 9.51 -26.29 -1.61
C PRO A 98 10.79 -26.63 -2.39
N SER A 99 10.86 -26.23 -3.66
CA SER A 99 12.06 -26.32 -4.49
C SER A 99 12.92 -25.07 -4.35
N LEU A 100 14.20 -25.26 -4.00
CA LEU A 100 15.20 -24.19 -3.88
C LEU A 100 15.34 -23.38 -5.18
N GLU A 101 15.36 -24.03 -6.33
CA GLU A 101 15.44 -23.38 -7.64
C GLU A 101 14.27 -22.40 -7.85
N VAL A 102 13.05 -22.88 -7.57
CA VAL A 102 11.83 -22.09 -7.76
C VAL A 102 11.77 -20.94 -6.74
N ALA A 103 12.16 -21.17 -5.48
CA ALA A 103 12.22 -20.12 -4.47
C ALA A 103 13.22 -19.02 -4.85
N LEU A 104 14.37 -19.40 -5.38
CA LEU A 104 15.40 -18.48 -5.88
C LEU A 104 14.93 -17.70 -7.11
N GLU A 105 14.29 -18.37 -8.08
CA GLU A 105 13.72 -17.70 -9.27
C GLU A 105 12.64 -16.69 -8.87
N ARG A 106 11.74 -17.06 -7.95
CA ARG A 106 10.70 -16.16 -7.43
C ARG A 106 11.29 -14.92 -6.77
N SER A 107 12.29 -15.11 -5.91
CA SER A 107 13.02 -13.99 -5.27
C SER A 107 13.65 -13.04 -6.30
N LEU A 108 14.22 -13.56 -7.40
CA LEU A 108 14.85 -12.74 -8.43
C LEU A 108 13.82 -12.02 -9.32
N THR A 109 12.73 -12.70 -9.67
CA THR A 109 11.70 -12.16 -10.57
C THR A 109 10.85 -11.09 -9.89
N GLU A 110 10.52 -11.28 -8.62
CA GLU A 110 9.84 -10.27 -7.80
C GLU A 110 10.67 -9.00 -7.65
N LEU A 111 12.01 -9.13 -7.65
CA LEU A 111 12.94 -8.00 -7.60
C LEU A 111 12.68 -6.97 -8.71
N LEU A 112 12.33 -7.44 -9.91
CA LEU A 112 12.17 -6.63 -11.12
C LEU A 112 10.70 -6.42 -11.50
N GLN A 113 9.76 -7.03 -10.78
CA GLN A 113 8.36 -6.98 -11.13
C GLN A 113 7.80 -5.56 -10.96
N GLY A 114 7.31 -4.98 -12.06
CA GLY A 114 6.69 -3.64 -12.05
C GLY A 114 7.67 -2.48 -11.87
N ARG A 115 8.99 -2.72 -11.89
CA ARG A 115 10.01 -1.69 -11.69
C ARG A 115 10.83 -1.44 -12.96
N SER A 116 11.03 -0.17 -13.29
CA SER A 116 12.05 0.23 -14.25
C SER A 116 13.41 0.34 -13.56
N PHE A 117 14.51 0.34 -14.31
CA PHE A 117 15.83 0.61 -13.75
C PHE A 117 15.96 2.00 -13.12
N GLU A 118 15.15 2.97 -13.56
CA GLU A 118 15.08 4.30 -12.93
C GLU A 118 14.39 4.23 -11.57
N GLY A 119 13.33 3.42 -11.45
CA GLY A 119 12.62 3.19 -10.19
C GLY A 119 13.44 2.47 -9.12
N LEU A 120 14.62 1.94 -9.44
CA LEU A 120 15.58 1.42 -8.46
C LEU A 120 16.40 2.53 -7.77
N ASN A 121 16.25 3.79 -8.18
CA ASN A 121 16.93 4.91 -7.52
C ASN A 121 16.21 5.37 -6.24
N ASP A 122 14.93 5.07 -6.10
CA ASP A 122 14.09 5.45 -4.95
C ASP A 122 14.17 4.44 -3.79
N LEU A 123 15.10 3.49 -3.85
CA LEU A 123 15.29 2.48 -2.82
C LEU A 123 15.81 3.07 -1.51
N PRO A 124 15.30 2.65 -0.35
CA PRO A 124 15.72 3.13 0.95
C PRO A 124 17.18 2.75 1.25
N GLN A 125 17.88 3.63 1.96
CA GLN A 125 19.23 3.34 2.46
C GLN A 125 19.15 2.42 3.69
N PRO A 126 20.06 1.44 3.83
CA PRO A 126 20.13 0.66 5.05
C PRO A 126 20.53 1.50 6.26
N THR A 127 20.17 1.04 7.46
CA THR A 127 20.40 1.75 8.72
C THR A 127 21.02 0.86 9.80
N PHE A 128 21.69 1.44 10.78
CA PHE A 128 22.08 0.73 12.01
C PHE A 128 21.07 0.89 13.15
N SER A 129 20.03 1.71 12.93
CA SER A 129 18.98 1.95 13.92
C SER A 129 18.05 0.75 14.00
N GLY A 130 18.26 -0.11 15.00
CA GLY A 130 17.36 -1.23 15.26
C GLY A 130 15.91 -0.78 15.47
N GLN A 131 15.71 0.38 16.13
CA GLN A 131 14.37 0.97 16.32
C GLN A 131 13.65 1.26 15.01
N ALA A 132 14.35 1.72 13.97
CA ALA A 132 13.73 1.99 12.67
C ALA A 132 13.37 0.69 11.94
N VAL A 133 14.16 -0.37 12.16
CA VAL A 133 13.95 -1.68 11.53
C VAL A 133 12.80 -2.45 12.19
N THR A 134 12.66 -2.35 13.52
CA THR A 134 11.62 -3.03 14.31
C THR A 134 10.35 -2.21 14.49
N GLU A 135 10.25 -1.05 13.86
CA GLU A 135 9.04 -0.24 13.90
C GLU A 135 7.93 -0.96 13.09
N PRO A 136 6.69 -1.11 13.60
CA PRO A 136 5.66 -1.91 12.93
C PRO A 136 5.34 -1.50 11.49
N ASN A 137 5.30 -0.19 11.18
CA ASN A 137 5.07 0.28 9.82
C ASN A 137 6.20 -0.10 8.87
N ASN A 138 7.45 -0.24 9.33
CA ASN A 138 8.54 -0.70 8.47
C ASN A 138 8.22 -2.06 7.83
N PHE A 139 7.65 -3.01 8.58
CA PHE A 139 7.24 -4.30 8.00
C PHE A 139 6.06 -4.16 7.03
N VAL A 140 5.13 -3.24 7.32
CA VAL A 140 4.00 -2.93 6.42
C VAL A 140 4.51 -2.34 5.10
N GLU A 141 5.46 -1.41 5.13
CA GLU A 141 6.15 -0.89 3.93
C GLU A 141 6.88 -2.01 3.18
N HIS A 142 7.57 -2.90 3.91
CA HIS A 142 8.17 -4.10 3.32
C HIS A 142 7.15 -5.00 2.61
N PHE A 143 5.91 -5.04 3.07
CA PHE A 143 4.83 -5.84 2.48
C PHE A 143 4.16 -5.14 1.28
N ILE A 144 3.92 -3.84 1.36
CA ILE A 144 3.18 -3.07 0.33
C ILE A 144 3.97 -3.00 -0.96
N ASP A 145 5.23 -2.56 -0.88
CA ASP A 145 6.07 -2.35 -2.06
C ASP A 145 7.55 -2.65 -1.81
N SER A 146 7.91 -3.15 -0.62
CA SER A 146 9.30 -3.45 -0.25
C SER A 146 10.20 -2.19 -0.17
N SER A 147 9.62 -1.04 0.16
CA SER A 147 10.33 0.23 0.44
C SER A 147 10.75 0.43 1.91
N GLY A 148 10.49 -0.55 2.77
CA GLY A 148 10.94 -0.51 4.16
C GLY A 148 12.47 -0.52 4.28
N VAL A 149 12.99 0.03 5.37
CA VAL A 149 14.43 0.05 5.68
C VAL A 149 14.94 -1.33 6.12
N VAL A 150 16.19 -1.61 5.76
CA VAL A 150 16.91 -2.86 6.12
C VAL A 150 18.10 -2.51 7.01
N SER A 151 18.47 -3.40 7.94
CA SER A 151 19.65 -3.20 8.78
C SER A 151 20.96 -3.37 8.00
N TRP A 152 21.98 -2.58 8.30
CA TRP A 152 23.35 -2.88 7.86
C TRP A 152 23.89 -4.21 8.39
N ARG A 153 23.35 -4.72 9.51
CA ARG A 153 23.77 -6.01 10.11
C ARG A 153 23.41 -7.20 9.24
N PHE A 154 22.31 -7.11 8.48
CA PHE A 154 21.91 -8.10 7.47
C PHE A 154 23.02 -8.39 6.45
N PHE A 155 23.87 -7.38 6.16
CA PHE A 155 24.97 -7.48 5.21
C PHE A 155 26.31 -7.91 5.83
N SER A 156 26.32 -8.40 7.08
CA SER A 156 27.52 -8.94 7.71
C SER A 156 28.08 -10.13 6.93
N ALA A 157 29.42 -10.17 6.78
CA ALA A 157 30.12 -11.31 6.20
C ALA A 157 30.21 -12.52 7.14
N LYS A 158 29.91 -12.34 8.43
CA LYS A 158 29.75 -13.44 9.39
C LYS A 158 28.26 -13.77 9.47
N PRO A 159 27.81 -14.92 8.93
CA PRO A 159 26.42 -15.30 9.01
C PRO A 159 26.10 -15.87 10.40
N ASP A 160 24.83 -15.75 10.77
CA ASP A 160 24.28 -16.32 12.01
C ASP A 160 23.92 -17.80 11.86
N PHE A 161 23.78 -18.27 10.62
CA PHE A 161 23.46 -19.64 10.24
C PHE A 161 24.50 -20.21 9.26
N GLU A 162 24.57 -21.54 9.17
CA GLU A 162 25.29 -22.21 8.09
C GLU A 162 24.38 -22.37 6.86
N PHE A 163 24.96 -22.29 5.67
CA PHE A 163 24.23 -22.54 4.43
C PHE A 163 23.73 -23.99 4.38
N VAL A 164 22.46 -24.17 4.00
CA VAL A 164 21.87 -25.49 3.75
C VAL A 164 21.36 -25.54 2.31
N GLU A 165 21.84 -26.53 1.54
CA GLU A 165 21.25 -26.84 0.22
C GLU A 165 19.98 -27.68 0.41
N TRP A 166 18.93 -27.05 0.93
CA TRP A 166 17.66 -27.69 1.27
C TRP A 166 16.82 -28.05 0.03
N ASP A 167 15.94 -29.04 0.18
CA ASP A 167 14.95 -29.42 -0.83
C ASP A 167 13.74 -30.07 -0.15
N PHE A 168 12.59 -29.42 -0.24
CA PHE A 168 11.31 -29.91 0.28
C PHE A 168 10.39 -30.38 -0.85
N SER A 169 10.87 -30.44 -2.09
CA SER A 169 10.06 -30.79 -3.25
C SER A 169 9.64 -32.26 -3.26
N GLY A 170 8.41 -32.50 -3.73
CA GLY A 170 7.87 -33.83 -3.93
C GLY A 170 8.26 -34.39 -5.28
N GLN A 171 8.13 -35.71 -5.48
CA GLN A 171 8.47 -36.35 -6.75
C GLN A 171 7.28 -37.17 -7.29
N GLY A 172 7.10 -37.16 -8.61
CA GLY A 172 6.04 -37.93 -9.28
C GLY A 172 4.67 -37.25 -9.26
N GLU A 173 3.61 -38.03 -9.54
CA GLU A 173 2.26 -37.50 -9.81
C GLU A 173 1.58 -36.81 -8.61
N ASN A 174 2.03 -37.11 -7.39
CA ASN A 174 1.48 -36.56 -6.14
C ASN A 174 2.36 -35.47 -5.50
N SER A 175 3.34 -34.92 -6.24
CA SER A 175 4.34 -33.99 -5.69
C SER A 175 3.72 -32.85 -4.89
N ASN A 176 2.72 -32.16 -5.44
CA ASN A 176 2.07 -31.02 -4.76
C ASN A 176 1.39 -31.43 -3.44
N ALA A 177 0.86 -32.66 -3.35
CA ALA A 177 0.20 -33.14 -2.13
C ALA A 177 1.24 -33.47 -1.04
N GLU A 178 2.37 -34.05 -1.43
CA GLU A 178 3.50 -34.31 -0.54
C GLU A 178 4.12 -32.99 -0.05
N GLU A 179 4.34 -32.04 -0.95
CA GLU A 179 4.82 -30.70 -0.64
C GLU A 179 3.88 -29.97 0.33
N ALA A 180 2.58 -29.97 0.05
CA ALA A 180 1.59 -29.36 0.95
C ALA A 180 1.63 -30.01 2.34
N ALA A 181 1.73 -31.34 2.41
CA ALA A 181 1.82 -32.07 3.67
C ALA A 181 3.11 -31.71 4.44
N THR A 182 4.25 -31.60 3.76
CA THR A 182 5.52 -31.15 4.35
C THR A 182 5.40 -29.75 4.93
N LEU A 183 4.84 -28.80 4.18
CA LEU A 183 4.67 -27.41 4.63
C LEU A 183 3.68 -27.29 5.80
N PHE A 184 2.61 -28.07 5.81
CA PHE A 184 1.74 -28.15 6.99
C PHE A 184 2.45 -28.78 8.19
N GLY A 185 3.29 -29.80 7.96
CA GLY A 185 4.10 -30.43 9.01
C GLY A 185 5.03 -29.44 9.69
N ILE A 186 5.67 -28.53 8.95
CA ILE A 186 6.49 -27.46 9.53
C ILE A 186 5.67 -26.61 10.49
N LEU A 187 4.46 -26.18 10.09
CA LEU A 187 3.58 -25.39 10.96
C LEU A 187 3.10 -26.19 12.19
N GLU A 188 2.81 -27.49 12.02
CA GLU A 188 2.43 -28.38 13.12
C GLU A 188 3.56 -28.55 14.14
N ASP A 189 4.80 -28.74 13.68
CA ASP A 189 6.00 -28.84 14.52
C ASP A 189 6.26 -27.53 15.29
N MET A 190 5.90 -26.38 14.71
CA MET A 190 5.89 -25.07 15.38
C MET A 190 4.72 -24.87 16.35
N GLY A 191 3.80 -25.83 16.44
CA GLY A 191 2.59 -25.74 17.28
C GLY A 191 1.55 -24.73 16.78
N LYS A 192 1.52 -24.46 15.47
CA LYS A 192 0.62 -23.49 14.85
C LYS A 192 -0.66 -24.15 14.34
N GLU A 193 -1.80 -23.54 14.68
CA GLU A 193 -3.10 -23.93 14.12
C GLU A 193 -3.31 -23.28 12.76
N VAL A 194 -3.91 -24.02 11.82
CA VAL A 194 -4.11 -23.57 10.44
C VAL A 194 -5.60 -23.54 10.11
N TYR A 195 -6.08 -22.36 9.72
CA TYR A 195 -7.44 -22.16 9.23
C TYR A 195 -7.43 -21.99 7.73
N MET A 196 -8.15 -22.85 7.00
CA MET A 196 -8.23 -22.78 5.55
C MET A 196 -9.67 -22.64 5.06
N ALA A 197 -9.90 -21.65 4.20
CA ALA A 197 -11.11 -21.55 3.39
C ALA A 197 -10.81 -21.96 1.95
N VAL A 198 -11.59 -22.88 1.40
CA VAL A 198 -11.46 -23.37 0.02
C VAL A 198 -12.57 -22.79 -0.85
N TYR A 199 -12.21 -22.38 -2.06
CA TYR A 199 -13.08 -21.73 -3.03
C TYR A 199 -12.99 -22.44 -4.39
N GLU A 200 -14.09 -23.01 -4.85
CA GLU A 200 -14.16 -23.71 -6.15
C GLU A 200 -15.24 -23.11 -7.08
N HIS A 201 -15.78 -21.95 -6.72
CA HIS A 201 -17.01 -21.38 -7.30
C HIS A 201 -16.82 -20.62 -8.63
N ILE A 202 -15.58 -20.40 -9.08
CA ILE A 202 -15.27 -19.59 -10.27
C ILE A 202 -14.32 -20.27 -11.27
N GLY A 203 -14.35 -21.61 -11.34
CA GLY A 203 -13.66 -22.39 -12.38
C GLY A 203 -12.17 -22.66 -12.14
N ALA A 204 -11.58 -22.03 -11.12
CA ALA A 204 -10.27 -22.39 -10.57
C ALA A 204 -10.43 -22.81 -9.10
N LYS A 205 -9.50 -23.64 -8.60
CA LYS A 205 -9.41 -23.96 -7.18
C LYS A 205 -8.55 -22.89 -6.51
N ALA A 206 -9.11 -22.24 -5.50
CA ALA A 206 -8.41 -21.27 -4.70
C ALA A 206 -8.55 -21.59 -3.21
N CYS A 207 -7.57 -21.17 -2.43
CA CYS A 207 -7.66 -21.23 -0.99
C CYS A 207 -7.16 -19.93 -0.35
N ARG A 208 -7.64 -19.68 0.86
CA ARG A 208 -7.08 -18.69 1.76
C ARG A 208 -6.71 -19.39 3.06
N ILE A 209 -5.45 -19.31 3.46
CA ILE A 209 -4.93 -19.90 4.68
C ILE A 209 -4.58 -18.78 5.66
N LEU A 210 -4.98 -18.94 6.91
CA LEU A 210 -4.63 -18.08 8.03
C LEU A 210 -3.96 -18.93 9.10
N VAL A 211 -2.80 -18.46 9.57
CA VAL A 211 -2.01 -19.05 10.64
C VAL A 211 -1.84 -17.98 11.71
N PRO A 212 -2.58 -18.04 12.83
CA PRO A 212 -2.50 -17.03 13.87
C PRO A 212 -1.10 -16.89 14.47
N ASP A 213 -0.73 -15.66 14.81
CA ASP A 213 0.58 -15.25 15.32
C ASP A 213 1.74 -15.63 14.36
N TYR A 214 1.47 -15.67 13.05
CA TYR A 214 2.46 -16.01 12.03
C TYR A 214 2.16 -15.34 10.67
N SER A 215 0.93 -15.45 10.17
CA SER A 215 0.52 -14.95 8.84
C SER A 215 0.01 -13.49 8.82
N GLU A 216 -0.03 -12.83 9.97
CA GLU A 216 -0.45 -11.44 10.11
C GLU A 216 0.51 -10.50 9.38
N ILE A 217 -0.05 -9.50 8.71
CA ILE A 217 0.70 -8.37 8.14
C ILE A 217 0.65 -7.16 9.06
N TYR A 218 -0.53 -6.93 9.63
CA TYR A 218 -0.82 -5.80 10.51
C TYR A 218 -0.89 -6.27 11.96
N PRO A 219 -0.45 -5.46 12.92
CA PRO A 219 -0.61 -5.74 14.34
C PRO A 219 -2.08 -5.83 14.75
N VAL A 220 -2.38 -6.55 15.83
CA VAL A 220 -3.77 -6.74 16.30
C VAL A 220 -4.39 -5.44 16.79
N GLU A 221 -3.55 -4.53 17.26
CA GLU A 221 -3.91 -3.19 17.73
C GLU A 221 -4.57 -2.34 16.63
N ASP A 222 -4.31 -2.61 15.35
CA ASP A 222 -4.93 -1.91 14.22
C ASP A 222 -6.43 -2.17 14.13
N LEU A 223 -6.94 -3.24 14.75
CA LEU A 223 -8.39 -3.43 14.91
C LEU A 223 -9.05 -2.31 15.72
N ILE A 224 -8.28 -1.60 16.55
CA ILE A 224 -8.73 -0.47 17.37
C ILE A 224 -8.30 0.84 16.71
N TRP A 225 -7.01 0.98 16.38
CA TRP A 225 -6.43 2.27 15.99
C TRP A 225 -6.52 2.55 14.49
N ASP A 226 -6.44 1.53 13.64
CA ASP A 226 -6.48 1.68 12.17
C ASP A 226 -7.59 0.85 11.51
N ASN A 227 -8.75 0.78 12.17
CA ASN A 227 -9.87 -0.01 11.66
C ASN A 227 -10.53 0.69 10.46
N THR A 228 -10.54 0.03 9.30
CA THR A 228 -11.14 0.56 8.07
C THR A 228 -12.66 0.81 8.18
N ASN A 229 -13.36 0.27 9.20
CA ASN A 229 -14.75 0.63 9.50
C ASN A 229 -14.93 2.09 9.96
N LYS A 230 -13.86 2.82 10.28
CA LYS A 230 -13.91 4.28 10.52
C LYS A 230 -14.60 5.03 9.38
N ALA A 231 -14.50 4.50 8.16
CA ALA A 231 -15.22 4.96 6.98
C ALA A 231 -16.74 5.14 7.19
N LEU A 232 -17.37 4.31 8.03
CA LEU A 232 -18.81 4.35 8.29
C LEU A 232 -19.27 5.64 8.95
N GLN A 233 -18.39 6.32 9.70
CA GLN A 233 -18.71 7.58 10.35
C GLN A 233 -18.77 8.75 9.37
N PHE A 234 -18.00 8.69 8.28
CA PHE A 234 -17.79 9.84 7.39
C PHE A 234 -18.48 9.71 6.03
N ARG A 235 -18.63 8.49 5.50
CA ARG A 235 -19.06 8.26 4.12
C ARG A 235 -20.34 8.99 3.74
N ALA A 236 -21.37 8.91 4.57
CA ALA A 236 -22.67 9.51 4.25
C ALA A 236 -22.60 11.04 4.19
N ASP A 237 -21.91 11.66 5.14
CA ASP A 237 -21.78 13.11 5.21
C ASP A 237 -20.89 13.65 4.08
N ILE A 238 -19.77 12.98 3.79
CA ILE A 238 -18.86 13.36 2.70
C ILE A 238 -19.54 13.25 1.34
N LEU A 239 -20.22 12.13 1.05
CA LEU A 239 -20.95 11.98 -0.21
C LEU A 239 -22.15 12.92 -0.33
N ASN A 240 -22.63 13.50 0.77
CA ASN A 240 -23.73 14.49 0.75
C ASN A 240 -23.25 15.89 1.13
N LEU A 241 -21.95 16.20 0.99
CA LEU A 241 -21.31 17.43 1.45
C LEU A 241 -22.09 18.71 1.10
N HIS A 242 -22.56 18.81 -0.14
CA HIS A 242 -23.32 19.97 -0.63
C HIS A 242 -24.67 20.17 0.07
N ASN A 243 -25.28 19.09 0.56
CA ASN A 243 -26.58 19.08 1.24
C ASN A 243 -26.47 19.28 2.75
N LEU A 244 -25.25 19.27 3.32
CA LEU A 244 -25.05 19.44 4.74
C LEU A 244 -25.39 20.88 5.18
N SER A 245 -26.12 20.96 6.30
CA SER A 245 -26.35 22.21 7.03
C SER A 245 -25.05 22.71 7.67
N LYS A 246 -25.03 23.97 8.12
CA LYS A 246 -23.89 24.50 8.89
C LYS A 246 -23.54 23.65 10.12
N VAL A 247 -24.55 23.03 10.76
CA VAL A 247 -24.32 22.12 11.89
C VAL A 247 -23.69 20.81 11.42
N GLY A 248 -24.19 20.22 10.32
CA GLY A 248 -23.62 19.01 9.73
C GLY A 248 -22.15 19.20 9.31
N LEU A 249 -21.83 20.33 8.67
CA LEU A 249 -20.46 20.68 8.31
C LEU A 249 -19.54 20.81 9.51
N ARG A 250 -20.00 21.44 10.61
CA ARG A 250 -19.21 21.55 11.84
C ARG A 250 -18.95 20.18 12.46
N ASN A 251 -19.97 19.32 12.49
CA ASN A 251 -19.83 17.96 13.01
C ASN A 251 -18.85 17.14 12.17
N LEU A 252 -18.93 17.25 10.84
CA LEU A 252 -18.00 16.58 9.92
C LEU A 252 -16.55 17.07 10.14
N ALA A 253 -16.33 18.39 10.17
CA ALA A 253 -14.99 18.95 10.41
C ALA A 253 -14.41 18.52 11.76
N GLN A 254 -15.21 18.55 12.83
CA GLN A 254 -14.77 18.12 14.15
C GLN A 254 -14.52 16.61 14.20
N GLY A 255 -15.34 15.81 13.52
CA GLY A 255 -15.16 14.36 13.44
C GLY A 255 -13.85 14.00 12.73
N LEU A 256 -13.53 14.69 11.63
CA LEU A 256 -12.26 14.50 10.91
C LEU A 256 -11.07 14.89 11.79
N GLU A 257 -11.12 16.03 12.47
CA GLU A 257 -10.06 16.46 13.39
C GLU A 257 -9.87 15.48 14.57
N ASN A 258 -10.96 15.02 15.18
CA ASN A 258 -10.91 14.09 16.30
C ASN A 258 -10.55 12.65 15.91
N SER A 259 -10.54 12.34 14.61
CA SER A 259 -10.21 10.99 14.13
C SER A 259 -8.71 10.71 14.12
N GLU A 260 -7.88 11.73 14.40
CA GLU A 260 -6.41 11.65 14.44
C GLU A 260 -5.81 11.00 13.18
N GLN A 261 -6.52 11.12 12.06
CA GLN A 261 -6.06 10.64 10.76
C GLN A 261 -5.01 11.59 10.20
N ASP A 262 -4.10 11.06 9.39
CA ASP A 262 -3.19 11.88 8.62
C ASP A 262 -4.01 12.80 7.69
N ASP A 263 -3.76 14.10 7.80
CA ASP A 263 -4.38 15.17 7.03
C ASP A 263 -4.17 14.97 5.51
N TYR A 264 -3.11 14.26 5.09
CA TYR A 264 -2.83 13.93 3.70
C TYR A 264 -3.50 12.64 3.21
N THR A 265 -4.22 11.92 4.08
CA THR A 265 -5.02 10.76 3.67
C THR A 265 -6.06 11.17 2.63
N GLU A 266 -6.10 10.45 1.52
CA GLU A 266 -7.13 10.68 0.50
C GLU A 266 -8.52 10.26 1.00
N ILE A 267 -9.54 11.05 0.62
CA ILE A 267 -10.93 10.77 0.96
C ILE A 267 -11.40 9.46 0.36
N THR A 268 -10.93 9.10 -0.84
CA THR A 268 -11.12 7.79 -1.50
C THR A 268 -10.82 6.64 -0.54
N THR A 269 -9.64 6.66 0.06
CA THR A 269 -9.14 5.69 1.04
C THR A 269 -9.96 5.72 2.32
N LEU A 270 -10.22 6.91 2.87
CA LEU A 270 -10.97 7.06 4.12
C LEU A 270 -12.38 6.47 4.04
N ILE A 271 -13.11 6.72 2.93
CA ILE A 271 -14.52 6.29 2.82
C ILE A 271 -14.71 5.05 1.96
N GLY A 272 -13.68 4.54 1.28
CA GLY A 272 -13.77 3.37 0.41
C GLY A 272 -14.70 3.58 -0.80
N VAL A 273 -14.66 4.77 -1.40
CA VAL A 273 -15.42 5.11 -2.61
C VAL A 273 -14.46 5.67 -3.65
N GLU A 274 -14.53 5.10 -4.86
CA GLU A 274 -13.59 5.43 -5.94
C GLU A 274 -14.10 6.62 -6.74
N PHE A 275 -13.21 7.58 -6.95
CA PHE A 275 -13.41 8.73 -7.84
C PHE A 275 -12.38 8.66 -8.98
N ASP A 276 -12.53 9.50 -10.00
CA ASP A 276 -11.50 9.59 -11.05
C ASP A 276 -10.29 10.35 -10.52
N ASP A 277 -9.10 9.72 -10.53
CA ASP A 277 -7.82 10.23 -10.01
C ASP A 277 -7.39 11.57 -10.66
N ASN A 278 -7.99 11.95 -11.79
CA ASN A 278 -7.73 13.22 -12.47
C ASN A 278 -8.72 14.33 -12.07
N THR A 279 -9.64 14.05 -11.15
CA THR A 279 -10.65 15.01 -10.67
C THR A 279 -10.31 15.51 -9.27
N PRO A 280 -10.82 16.69 -8.87
CA PRO A 280 -10.66 17.17 -7.49
C PRO A 280 -11.14 16.17 -6.44
N TRP A 281 -12.19 15.39 -6.72
CA TRP A 281 -12.64 14.32 -5.82
C TRP A 281 -11.62 13.17 -5.68
N GLY A 282 -10.96 12.78 -6.78
CA GLY A 282 -9.96 11.71 -6.76
C GLY A 282 -8.68 12.08 -6.02
N LYS A 283 -8.36 13.37 -5.92
CA LYS A 283 -7.17 13.89 -5.21
C LYS A 283 -7.50 14.58 -3.88
N LEU A 284 -8.75 14.53 -3.44
CA LEU A 284 -9.21 15.23 -2.25
C LEU A 284 -8.62 14.56 -1.01
N THR A 285 -7.91 15.33 -0.19
CA THR A 285 -7.41 14.86 1.12
C THR A 285 -8.30 15.31 2.27
N ILE A 286 -8.08 14.76 3.47
CA ILE A 286 -8.74 15.20 4.70
C ILE A 286 -8.49 16.69 4.95
N LEU A 287 -7.25 17.14 4.79
CA LEU A 287 -6.85 18.55 4.92
C LEU A 287 -7.65 19.43 3.96
N GLU A 288 -7.69 19.07 2.68
CA GLU A 288 -8.41 19.85 1.67
C GLU A 288 -9.92 19.89 1.96
N LEU A 289 -10.51 18.77 2.38
CA LEU A 289 -11.92 18.73 2.76
C LEU A 289 -12.20 19.64 3.97
N ARG A 290 -11.36 19.61 5.01
CA ARG A 290 -11.47 20.50 6.18
C ARG A 290 -11.36 21.96 5.77
N LEU A 291 -10.43 22.29 4.87
CA LEU A 291 -10.27 23.63 4.31
C LEU A 291 -11.55 24.12 3.61
N LEU A 292 -12.10 23.31 2.70
CA LEU A 292 -13.34 23.65 1.99
C LEU A 292 -14.54 23.80 2.94
N ILE A 293 -14.60 22.99 4.00
CA ILE A 293 -15.62 23.13 5.05
C ILE A 293 -15.44 24.44 5.84
N CYS A 294 -14.20 24.82 6.18
CA CYS A 294 -13.92 26.08 6.88
C CYS A 294 -14.31 27.30 6.05
N LEU A 295 -14.00 27.29 4.74
CA LEU A 295 -14.46 28.31 3.79
C LEU A 295 -15.99 28.40 3.76
N ALA A 296 -16.69 27.27 3.62
CA ALA A 296 -18.16 27.24 3.61
C ALA A 296 -18.80 27.68 4.95
N LEU A 297 -18.06 27.58 6.06
CA LEU A 297 -18.46 28.04 7.38
C LEU A 297 -17.98 29.47 7.70
N GLN A 298 -17.21 30.09 6.81
CA GLN A 298 -16.55 31.39 7.00
C GLN A 298 -15.70 31.45 8.28
N LYS A 299 -14.94 30.38 8.53
CA LYS A 299 -13.92 30.32 9.58
C LYS A 299 -12.58 30.70 8.98
N TYR A 300 -12.34 31.99 8.79
CA TYR A 300 -11.26 32.49 7.94
C TYR A 300 -9.87 32.16 8.46
N GLU A 301 -9.61 32.29 9.75
CA GLU A 301 -8.32 31.97 10.36
C GLU A 301 -7.99 30.48 10.21
N GLN A 302 -8.96 29.59 10.48
CA GLN A 302 -8.76 28.15 10.29
C GLN A 302 -8.59 27.77 8.81
N ALA A 303 -9.31 28.44 7.91
CA ALA A 303 -9.13 28.24 6.47
C ALA A 303 -7.74 28.73 6.01
N LYS A 304 -7.23 29.82 6.60
CA LYS A 304 -5.91 30.38 6.30
C LYS A 304 -4.79 29.42 6.71
N ASP A 305 -4.84 28.87 7.91
CA ASP A 305 -3.86 27.87 8.37
C ASP A 305 -3.86 26.63 7.45
N LEU A 306 -5.05 26.12 7.10
CA LEU A 306 -5.17 24.92 6.27
C LEU A 306 -4.75 25.17 4.81
N VAL A 307 -5.01 26.35 4.24
CA VAL A 307 -4.56 26.65 2.86
C VAL A 307 -3.05 26.81 2.79
N GLU A 308 -2.41 27.37 3.82
CA GLU A 308 -0.95 27.45 3.89
C GLU A 308 -0.33 26.05 3.99
N ALA A 309 -0.88 25.18 4.83
CA ALA A 309 -0.46 23.78 4.93
C ALA A 309 -0.64 23.03 3.59
N PHE A 310 -1.75 23.25 2.89
CA PHE A 310 -1.99 22.70 1.55
C PHE A 310 -0.92 23.18 0.55
N LEU A 311 -0.59 24.48 0.57
CA LEU A 311 0.39 25.06 -0.37
C LEU A 311 1.83 24.66 -0.05
N GLN A 312 2.12 24.30 1.20
CA GLN A 312 3.41 23.76 1.59
C GLN A 312 3.63 22.35 1.00
N TYR A 313 2.60 21.51 0.99
CA TYR A 313 2.67 20.16 0.43
C TYR A 313 1.31 19.67 -0.06
N ASN A 314 1.24 19.27 -1.33
CA ASN A 314 0.13 18.53 -1.94
C ASN A 314 0.60 17.84 -3.23
N ASP A 315 -0.06 16.76 -3.62
CA ASP A 315 0.11 16.09 -4.93
C ASP A 315 -1.10 16.36 -5.86
N ASN A 316 -1.71 17.54 -5.73
CA ASN A 316 -2.88 17.92 -6.51
C ASN A 316 -2.49 18.49 -7.90
N THR A 317 -3.46 18.86 -8.72
CA THR A 317 -3.18 19.47 -10.02
C THR A 317 -2.64 20.89 -9.85
N VAL A 318 -1.83 21.33 -10.83
CA VAL A 318 -1.32 22.72 -10.87
C VAL A 318 -2.46 23.74 -10.82
N GLU A 319 -3.58 23.46 -11.50
CA GLU A 319 -4.75 24.33 -11.49
C GLU A 319 -5.38 24.44 -10.10
N ARG A 320 -5.40 23.34 -9.33
CA ARG A 320 -5.88 23.31 -7.96
C ARG A 320 -4.96 24.08 -7.02
N GLY A 321 -3.65 23.91 -7.17
CA GLY A 321 -2.65 24.68 -6.45
C GLY A 321 -2.81 26.19 -6.68
N LEU A 322 -2.98 26.62 -7.94
CA LEU A 322 -3.22 28.02 -8.27
C LEU A 322 -4.53 28.55 -7.67
N PHE A 323 -5.60 27.74 -7.63
CA PHE A 323 -6.84 28.12 -6.96
C PHE A 323 -6.60 28.39 -5.47
N TYR A 324 -5.87 27.53 -4.77
CA TYR A 324 -5.57 27.75 -3.35
C TYR A 324 -4.57 28.89 -3.11
N GLN A 325 -3.67 29.21 -4.05
CA GLN A 325 -2.88 30.45 -3.98
C GLN A 325 -3.79 31.69 -4.05
N ALA A 326 -4.79 31.68 -4.93
CA ALA A 326 -5.77 32.76 -5.02
C ALA A 326 -6.63 32.86 -3.75
N VAL A 327 -7.11 31.73 -3.21
CA VAL A 327 -7.84 31.71 -1.93
C VAL A 327 -6.98 32.25 -0.79
N ASN A 328 -5.70 31.88 -0.73
CA ASN A 328 -4.78 32.31 0.30
C ASN A 328 -4.61 33.83 0.34
N VAL A 329 -4.45 34.48 -0.82
CA VAL A 329 -4.33 35.95 -0.87
C VAL A 329 -5.64 36.65 -0.54
N VAL A 330 -6.80 36.08 -0.94
CA VAL A 330 -8.10 36.67 -0.58
C VAL A 330 -8.36 36.55 0.92
N LEU A 331 -8.02 35.42 1.55
CA LEU A 331 -8.10 35.25 3.00
C LEU A 331 -7.18 36.21 3.74
N GLU A 332 -5.98 36.48 3.23
CA GLU A 332 -5.08 37.50 3.80
C GLU A 332 -5.75 38.87 3.80
N MET A 333 -6.36 39.30 2.68
CA MET A 333 -7.06 40.59 2.63
C MET A 333 -8.28 40.63 3.56
N GLU A 334 -9.04 39.54 3.68
CA GLU A 334 -10.21 39.47 4.57
C GLU A 334 -9.84 39.53 6.06
N LEU A 335 -8.63 39.08 6.41
CA LEU A 335 -8.14 39.03 7.80
C LEU A 335 -7.33 40.29 8.21
N ASP A 336 -6.77 41.02 7.25
CA ASP A 336 -5.99 42.23 7.49
C ASP A 336 -6.86 43.48 7.31
N GLU A 337 -7.19 44.16 8.41
CA GLU A 337 -8.02 45.38 8.41
C GLU A 337 -7.39 46.55 7.63
N ASP A 338 -6.10 46.52 7.32
CA ASP A 338 -5.40 47.56 6.57
C ASP A 338 -5.42 47.33 5.05
N LEU A 339 -6.00 46.23 4.56
CA LEU A 339 -6.00 45.83 3.15
C LEU A 339 -7.42 45.76 2.56
N GLU A 340 -7.62 46.39 1.41
CA GLU A 340 -8.90 46.41 0.68
C GLU A 340 -8.77 45.60 -0.61
N LEU A 341 -9.62 44.59 -0.80
CA LEU A 341 -9.53 43.66 -1.95
C LEU A 341 -9.61 44.40 -3.30
N GLU A 342 -10.44 45.43 -3.41
CA GLU A 342 -10.67 46.21 -4.62
C GLU A 342 -9.38 46.87 -5.15
N ASP A 343 -8.44 47.21 -4.26
CA ASP A 343 -7.18 47.86 -4.63
C ASP A 343 -6.22 46.89 -5.34
N TYR A 344 -6.35 45.58 -5.07
CA TYR A 344 -5.44 44.54 -5.57
C TYR A 344 -6.09 43.63 -6.62
N GLU A 345 -7.42 43.55 -6.66
CA GLU A 345 -8.17 42.61 -7.49
C GLU A 345 -7.75 42.65 -8.97
N ALA A 346 -7.52 43.84 -9.53
CA ALA A 346 -7.09 43.99 -10.92
C ALA A 346 -5.77 43.27 -11.24
N ASN A 347 -4.82 43.23 -10.29
CA ASN A 347 -3.56 42.53 -10.45
C ASN A 347 -3.67 41.05 -10.10
N PHE A 348 -4.48 40.69 -9.10
CA PHE A 348 -4.79 39.29 -8.81
C PHE A 348 -5.44 38.60 -10.00
N ARG A 349 -6.38 39.25 -10.69
CA ARG A 349 -6.98 38.74 -11.94
C ARG A 349 -5.97 38.57 -13.06
N ARG A 350 -4.99 39.47 -13.20
CA ARG A 350 -3.88 39.30 -14.17
C ARG A 350 -3.00 38.10 -13.85
N MET A 351 -2.79 37.80 -12.57
CA MET A 351 -1.96 36.68 -12.12
C MET A 351 -2.70 35.34 -12.23
N PHE A 352 -3.90 35.28 -11.69
CA PHE A 352 -4.63 34.03 -11.46
C PHE A 352 -5.72 33.75 -12.50
N GLY A 353 -6.11 34.76 -13.29
CA GLY A 353 -7.23 34.70 -14.23
C GLY A 353 -8.57 35.05 -13.59
N ASP A 354 -9.52 35.51 -14.40
CA ASP A 354 -10.83 35.97 -13.91
C ASP A 354 -11.63 34.85 -13.25
N GLU A 355 -11.78 33.71 -13.92
CA GLU A 355 -12.57 32.57 -13.43
C GLU A 355 -12.09 32.06 -12.06
N ARG A 356 -10.76 31.97 -11.89
CA ARG A 356 -10.16 31.49 -10.63
C ARG A 356 -10.32 32.52 -9.51
N MET A 357 -10.16 33.80 -9.81
CA MET A 357 -10.38 34.85 -8.82
C MET A 357 -11.85 34.93 -8.42
N ASP A 358 -12.78 34.80 -9.36
CA ASP A 358 -14.22 34.74 -9.06
C ASP A 358 -14.54 33.55 -8.14
N ALA A 359 -13.95 32.39 -8.41
CA ALA A 359 -14.09 31.21 -7.56
C ALA A 359 -13.47 31.41 -6.17
N ALA A 360 -12.29 32.03 -6.06
CA ALA A 360 -11.61 32.27 -4.79
C ALA A 360 -12.38 33.28 -3.92
N ILE A 361 -12.72 34.45 -4.48
CA ILE A 361 -13.54 35.48 -3.81
C ILE A 361 -14.89 34.89 -3.41
N GLY A 362 -15.53 34.16 -4.33
CA GLY A 362 -16.79 33.48 -4.06
C GLY A 362 -16.70 32.42 -2.95
N SER A 363 -15.56 31.73 -2.84
CA SER A 363 -15.35 30.73 -1.79
C SER A 363 -15.14 31.37 -0.41
N VAL A 364 -14.42 32.49 -0.34
CA VAL A 364 -14.22 33.23 0.92
C VAL A 364 -15.51 33.90 1.39
N ASN A 365 -16.24 34.57 0.49
CA ASN A 365 -17.51 35.22 0.86
C ASN A 365 -18.71 34.27 1.00
N GLY A 366 -18.51 32.98 0.70
CA GLY A 366 -19.51 31.91 0.88
C GLY A 366 -20.54 31.76 -0.24
N SER A 367 -20.43 32.51 -1.34
CA SER A 367 -21.32 32.37 -2.51
C SER A 367 -21.01 31.13 -3.37
N VAL A 368 -19.75 30.66 -3.34
CA VAL A 368 -19.31 29.41 -3.95
C VAL A 368 -18.93 28.44 -2.83
N ARG A 369 -19.53 27.25 -2.82
CA ARG A 369 -19.20 26.21 -1.83
C ARG A 369 -18.56 25.03 -2.52
N PHE A 370 -17.48 24.51 -1.91
CA PHE A 370 -16.79 23.29 -2.35
C PHE A 370 -16.36 23.36 -3.82
N TYR A 371 -15.71 24.45 -4.21
CA TYR A 371 -15.28 24.67 -5.59
C TYR A 371 -14.55 23.44 -6.16
N GLY A 372 -14.90 23.03 -7.38
CA GLY A 372 -14.35 21.84 -8.05
C GLY A 372 -14.91 20.49 -7.59
N LEU A 373 -15.64 20.41 -6.46
CA LEU A 373 -16.34 19.20 -6.06
C LEU A 373 -17.75 19.21 -6.65
N THR A 374 -18.06 18.21 -7.47
CA THR A 374 -19.40 18.01 -8.00
C THR A 374 -20.30 17.38 -6.93
N PRO A 375 -21.61 17.69 -6.90
CA PRO A 375 -22.55 17.03 -6.00
C PRO A 375 -22.60 15.52 -6.23
N THR A 376 -22.54 14.75 -5.16
CA THR A 376 -22.66 13.30 -5.15
C THR A 376 -23.74 12.84 -4.16
N SER A 377 -23.90 11.53 -3.97
CA SER A 377 -24.79 10.97 -2.96
C SER A 377 -24.45 9.52 -2.65
N MET A 378 -25.13 8.95 -1.65
CA MET A 378 -25.06 7.52 -1.32
C MET A 378 -25.56 6.58 -2.44
N LYS A 379 -26.18 7.12 -3.50
CA LYS A 379 -26.54 6.33 -4.69
C LYS A 379 -25.36 6.10 -5.63
N LEU A 380 -24.25 6.83 -5.44
CA LEU A 380 -23.01 6.72 -6.22
C LEU A 380 -23.21 7.05 -7.72
N GLU A 381 -24.27 7.80 -8.05
CA GLU A 381 -24.59 8.25 -9.41
C GLU A 381 -23.46 9.16 -9.93
N GLY A 382 -22.96 8.88 -11.14
CA GLY A 382 -21.85 9.62 -11.75
C GLY A 382 -20.45 9.18 -11.28
N LEU A 383 -20.35 8.20 -10.37
CA LEU A 383 -19.07 7.62 -9.92
C LEU A 383 -18.71 6.39 -10.76
N ASP A 384 -18.49 6.58 -12.07
CA ASP A 384 -18.34 5.49 -13.04
C ASP A 384 -17.23 4.49 -12.71
N ARG A 385 -16.12 4.96 -12.11
CA ARG A 385 -15.04 4.09 -11.62
C ARG A 385 -15.56 3.12 -10.55
N HIS A 386 -16.24 3.63 -9.53
CA HIS A 386 -16.80 2.80 -8.46
C HIS A 386 -17.96 1.92 -8.94
N LEU A 387 -18.82 2.43 -9.83
CA LEU A 387 -19.91 1.64 -10.40
C LEU A 387 -19.39 0.44 -11.20
N ARG A 388 -18.29 0.58 -11.94
CA ARG A 388 -17.61 -0.56 -12.60
C ARG A 388 -17.09 -1.60 -11.63
N LEU A 389 -16.61 -1.20 -10.44
CA LEU A 389 -16.26 -2.14 -9.38
C LEU A 389 -17.48 -2.91 -8.87
N ILE A 390 -18.60 -2.21 -8.63
CA ILE A 390 -19.87 -2.83 -8.22
C ILE A 390 -20.36 -3.81 -9.29
N GLU A 391 -20.29 -3.46 -10.57
CA GLU A 391 -20.65 -4.36 -11.67
C GLU A 391 -19.78 -5.61 -11.71
N SER A 392 -18.48 -5.46 -11.51
CA SER A 392 -17.53 -6.58 -11.45
C SER A 392 -17.82 -7.48 -10.24
N TYR A 393 -18.13 -6.89 -9.09
CA TYR A 393 -18.53 -7.62 -7.89
C TYR A 393 -19.87 -8.35 -8.06
N LYS A 394 -20.84 -7.76 -8.76
CA LYS A 394 -22.12 -8.41 -9.11
C LYS A 394 -21.91 -9.66 -9.97
N LYS A 395 -20.94 -9.67 -10.89
CA LYS A 395 -20.58 -10.88 -11.66
C LYS A 395 -20.14 -12.02 -10.75
N LEU A 396 -19.33 -11.72 -9.73
CA LEU A 396 -18.86 -12.71 -8.74
C LEU A 396 -20.02 -13.26 -7.90
N HIS A 397 -20.95 -12.40 -7.47
CA HIS A 397 -22.16 -12.82 -6.75
C HIS A 397 -23.04 -13.74 -7.59
N SER A 398 -23.28 -13.40 -8.85
CA SER A 398 -24.03 -14.25 -9.78
C SER A 398 -23.37 -15.61 -9.98
N ALA A 399 -22.04 -15.66 -10.12
CA ALA A 399 -21.30 -16.92 -10.25
C ALA A 399 -21.47 -17.81 -9.00
N ARG A 400 -21.34 -17.23 -7.79
CA ARG A 400 -21.55 -17.95 -6.52
C ARG A 400 -22.98 -18.50 -6.38
N ALA A 401 -23.98 -17.70 -6.75
CA ALA A 401 -25.38 -18.10 -6.70
C ALA A 401 -25.66 -19.30 -7.62
N ASN A 402 -25.11 -19.30 -8.84
CA ASN A 402 -25.29 -20.39 -9.80
C ASN A 402 -24.68 -21.71 -9.31
N VAL A 403 -23.49 -21.67 -8.69
CA VAL A 403 -22.86 -22.88 -8.12
C VAL A 403 -23.67 -23.43 -6.94
N THR A 404 -24.18 -22.55 -6.08
CA THR A 404 -25.04 -22.96 -4.95
C THR A 404 -26.37 -23.55 -5.44
N ALA A 405 -26.96 -22.98 -6.48
CA ALA A 405 -28.20 -23.49 -7.08
C ALA A 405 -28.01 -24.82 -7.83
N SER A 406 -26.80 -25.11 -8.32
CA SER A 406 -26.48 -26.35 -9.05
C SER A 406 -26.06 -27.50 -8.12
N SER A 407 -25.79 -27.21 -6.84
CA SER A 407 -25.43 -28.18 -5.80
C SER A 407 -26.61 -28.58 -4.90
N HIS A 408 -27.79 -28.00 -5.13
CA HIS A 408 -29.08 -28.42 -4.59
C HIS A 408 -29.92 -29.08 -5.70
#